data_AF-A0A8J7KUF3-F1
#
_entry.id   AF-A0A8J7KUF3-F1
#
_cell.length_a   1.000
_cell.length_b   1.000
_cell.length_c   1.000
_cell.angle_alpha   90.00
_cell.angle_beta   90.00
_cell.angle_gamma   90.00
#
_symmetry.space_group_name_H-M   'P 1'
#
loop_
_entity.id
_entity.type
_entity.pdbx_description
1 polymer ?
#
loop_
_entity_poly.entity_id
_entity_poly.type
_entity_poly.pdbx_seq_one_letter_code
_entity_poly.pdbx_strand_id
1 'polypeptide(L)'
;MFLEERRNQILAYLTKHERASVDYLATEFAVSKETIRSDLNELARLNLVQRCYGGAIIVRRSLQSGSIAPRSENFEVLLKRLEKQTRHQTSKQKGNKMNGKVCILGSFNVDIVAKVAHALGKKVILNPAPYSSEILPYLDYLDVITPNETEASLLSGIDIQDFDSTKEAALKIARMGAKRVIITMGSRGALLYDGHQFQHIPAFPALGVDTTGAGDAFNGAFAAALANGQSMVQAATYDSAFASLAVEREGASNMPEHQQVIARLSQR
;
A
#
# COMPACT_ATOMS: atom_id res chain seq x y z
N MET A 1 -3.62 43.49 -11.66
CA MET A 1 -3.69 42.14 -11.08
C MET A 1 -2.54 41.97 -10.10
N PHE A 2 -2.80 41.50 -8.87
CA PHE A 2 -1.75 41.24 -7.88
C PHE A 2 -0.83 40.10 -8.33
N LEU A 3 0.45 40.17 -7.95
CA LEU A 3 1.50 39.28 -8.44
C LEU A 3 1.26 37.81 -8.09
N GLU A 4 0.80 37.51 -6.87
CA GLU A 4 0.46 36.13 -6.45
C GLU A 4 -0.78 35.58 -7.15
N GLU A 5 -1.80 36.43 -7.34
CA GLU A 5 -3.04 36.07 -8.02
C GLU A 5 -2.80 35.70 -9.49
N ARG A 6 -1.93 36.45 -10.18
CA ARG A 6 -1.54 36.15 -11.57
C ARG A 6 -0.81 34.81 -11.69
N ARG A 7 0.11 34.50 -10.78
CA ARG A 7 0.84 33.23 -10.77
C ARG A 7 -0.08 32.03 -10.56
N ASN A 8 -1.06 32.17 -9.66
CA ASN A 8 -2.07 31.14 -9.42
C ASN A 8 -2.94 30.89 -10.66
N GLN A 9 -3.33 31.96 -11.37
CA GLN A 9 -4.11 31.84 -12.61
C GLN A 9 -3.30 31.23 -13.77
N ILE A 10 -2.01 31.58 -13.90
CA ILE A 10 -1.08 30.94 -14.85
C ILE A 10 -0.96 29.43 -14.57
N LEU A 11 -0.83 29.03 -13.30
CA LEU A 11 -0.79 27.62 -12.90
C LEU A 11 -2.10 26.88 -13.20
N ALA A 12 -3.24 27.50 -12.92
CA ALA A 12 -4.55 26.93 -13.23
C ALA A 12 -4.72 26.69 -14.73
N TYR A 13 -4.28 27.65 -15.56
CA TYR A 13 -4.27 27.52 -17.01
C TYR A 13 -3.35 26.36 -17.47
N LEU A 14 -2.11 26.32 -16.99
CA LEU A 14 -1.14 25.27 -17.33
C LEU A 14 -1.58 23.88 -16.86
N THR A 15 -2.33 23.79 -15.76
CA THR A 15 -2.89 22.52 -15.28
C THR A 15 -3.95 21.97 -16.24
N LYS A 16 -4.73 22.86 -16.86
CA LYS A 16 -5.81 22.52 -17.80
C LYS A 16 -5.31 22.27 -19.22
N HIS A 17 -4.30 23.02 -19.66
CA HIS A 17 -3.84 23.03 -21.05
C HIS A 17 -2.44 22.43 -21.26
N GLU A 18 -1.79 21.98 -20.18
CA GLU A 18 -0.47 21.34 -20.07
C GLU A 18 0.73 22.20 -20.49
N ARG A 19 0.53 23.17 -21.39
CA ARG A 19 1.56 24.08 -21.92
C ARG A 19 0.96 25.45 -22.26
N ALA A 20 1.79 26.49 -22.19
CA ALA A 20 1.44 27.82 -22.64
C ALA A 20 2.68 28.58 -23.14
N SER A 21 2.48 29.45 -24.13
CA SER A 21 3.52 30.38 -24.58
C SER A 21 3.49 31.67 -23.76
N VAL A 22 4.66 32.32 -23.65
CA VAL A 22 4.79 33.64 -23.02
C VAL A 22 3.90 34.66 -23.71
N ASP A 23 3.79 34.58 -25.04
CA ASP A 23 3.02 35.51 -25.86
C ASP A 23 1.52 35.40 -25.61
N TYR A 24 1.02 34.16 -25.48
CA TYR A 24 -0.37 33.91 -25.13
C TYR A 24 -0.68 34.44 -23.72
N LEU A 25 0.13 34.07 -22.72
CA LEU A 25 -0.09 34.49 -21.33
C LEU A 25 0.03 36.02 -21.16
N ALA A 26 0.95 36.66 -21.89
CA ALA A 26 1.10 38.12 -21.85
C ALA A 26 -0.17 38.83 -22.37
N THR A 27 -0.78 38.26 -23.42
CA THR A 27 -2.03 38.77 -24.00
C THR A 27 -3.22 38.52 -23.08
N GLU A 28 -3.35 37.28 -22.56
CA GLU A 28 -4.44 36.85 -21.68
C GLU A 28 -4.49 37.66 -20.37
N PHE A 29 -3.32 37.88 -19.75
CA PHE A 29 -3.21 38.59 -18.47
C PHE A 29 -2.97 40.10 -18.63
N ALA A 30 -2.95 40.62 -19.87
CA ALA A 30 -2.69 42.01 -20.20
C ALA A 30 -1.42 42.58 -19.51
N VAL A 31 -0.30 41.85 -19.59
CA VAL A 31 1.00 42.22 -19.00
C VAL A 31 2.15 42.03 -20.00
N SER A 32 3.32 42.62 -19.70
CA SER A 32 4.49 42.45 -20.57
C SER A 32 5.00 41.00 -20.59
N LYS A 33 5.65 40.62 -21.69
CA LYS A 33 6.31 39.31 -21.84
C LYS A 33 7.38 39.09 -20.77
N GLU A 34 8.07 40.15 -20.36
CA GLU A 34 9.08 40.16 -19.30
C GLU A 34 8.45 39.82 -17.93
N THR A 35 7.24 40.33 -17.66
CA THR A 35 6.49 40.01 -16.43
C THR A 35 6.13 38.53 -16.40
N ILE A 36 5.61 37.99 -17.50
CA ILE A 36 5.31 36.55 -17.61
C ILE A 36 6.58 35.70 -17.50
N ARG A 37 7.68 36.12 -18.12
CA ARG A 37 8.97 35.41 -17.99
C ARG A 37 9.47 35.42 -16.55
N SER A 38 9.30 36.50 -15.80
CA SER A 38 9.63 36.57 -14.38
C SER A 38 8.77 35.62 -13.56
N ASP A 39 7.45 35.63 -13.78
CA ASP A 39 6.51 34.74 -13.08
C ASP A 39 6.77 33.27 -13.39
N LEU A 40 6.99 32.91 -14.66
CA LEU A 40 7.32 31.55 -15.05
C LEU A 40 8.70 31.10 -14.53
N ASN A 41 9.67 32.01 -14.40
CA ASN A 41 10.96 31.70 -13.77
C ASN A 41 10.78 31.39 -12.28
N GLU A 42 9.94 32.16 -11.59
CA GLU A 42 9.68 31.94 -10.18
C GLU A 42 8.87 30.65 -9.94
N LEU A 43 7.87 30.38 -10.78
CA LEU A 43 7.14 29.10 -10.75
C LEU A 43 8.05 27.91 -11.08
N ALA A 44 9.03 28.10 -11.97
CA ALA A 44 10.02 27.07 -12.27
C ALA A 44 11.00 26.85 -11.11
N ARG A 45 11.42 27.93 -10.43
CA ARG A 45 12.21 27.86 -9.18
C ARG A 45 11.50 27.06 -8.10
N LEU A 46 10.17 27.16 -8.03
CA LEU A 46 9.31 26.39 -7.12
C LEU A 46 9.00 24.96 -7.61
N ASN A 47 9.58 24.52 -8.74
CA ASN A 47 9.35 23.21 -9.36
C ASN A 47 7.88 22.93 -9.71
N LEU A 48 7.10 23.97 -10.03
CA LEU A 48 5.69 23.82 -10.43
C LEU A 48 5.55 23.76 -11.96
N VAL A 49 6.48 24.37 -12.70
CA VAL A 49 6.48 24.41 -14.17
C VAL A 49 7.91 24.22 -14.69
N GLN A 50 8.03 23.71 -15.91
CA GLN A 50 9.31 23.61 -16.62
C GLN A 50 9.33 24.63 -17.74
N ARG A 51 10.44 25.37 -17.84
CA ARG A 51 10.65 26.35 -18.91
C ARG A 51 10.94 25.63 -20.23
N CYS A 52 10.32 26.09 -21.31
CA CYS A 52 10.62 25.67 -22.67
C CYS A 52 10.85 26.90 -23.56
N TYR A 53 11.31 26.70 -24.81
CA TYR A 53 11.58 27.79 -25.74
C TYR A 53 10.30 28.62 -25.99
N GLY A 54 10.26 29.83 -25.42
CA GLY A 54 9.14 30.76 -25.56
C GLY A 54 7.93 30.47 -24.67
N GLY A 55 8.01 29.55 -23.69
CA GLY A 55 6.85 29.17 -22.88
C GLY A 55 7.18 28.40 -21.60
N ALA A 56 6.16 27.74 -21.05
CA ALA A 56 6.29 26.79 -19.95
C ALA A 56 5.32 25.61 -20.08
N ILE A 57 5.71 24.48 -19.49
CA ILE A 57 4.94 23.24 -19.40
C ILE A 57 4.69 22.95 -17.92
N ILE A 58 3.51 22.43 -17.57
CA ILE A 58 3.26 22.01 -16.20
C ILE A 58 4.14 20.81 -15.84
N VAL A 59 4.86 20.89 -14.73
CA VAL A 59 5.53 19.69 -14.18
C VAL A 59 4.47 18.97 -13.37
N ARG A 60 3.78 18.00 -13.98
CA ARG A 60 3.04 17.03 -13.18
C ARG A 60 4.11 16.26 -12.41
N ARG A 61 4.19 16.49 -11.09
CA ARG A 61 4.88 15.55 -10.22
C ARG A 61 4.22 14.19 -10.44
N SER A 62 4.88 13.34 -11.22
CA SER A 62 4.86 11.90 -10.93
C SER A 62 5.21 11.79 -9.45
N LEU A 63 4.53 10.92 -8.72
CA LEU A 63 4.55 10.76 -7.26
C LEU A 63 5.92 10.35 -6.66
N GLN A 64 7.02 10.79 -7.25
CA GLN A 64 8.37 10.49 -6.81
C GLN A 64 9.13 11.78 -6.57
N SER A 65 9.77 11.80 -5.40
CA SER A 65 10.77 12.73 -4.88
C SER A 65 10.35 14.18 -4.56
N GLY A 66 10.14 14.42 -3.25
CA GLY A 66 10.51 15.70 -2.63
C GLY A 66 9.42 16.39 -1.80
N SER A 67 9.39 16.06 -0.51
CA SER A 67 8.87 16.86 0.61
C SER A 67 7.51 17.54 0.41
N ILE A 68 6.43 16.82 0.75
CA ILE A 68 5.21 17.43 1.25
C ILE A 68 4.71 16.55 2.40
N ALA A 69 4.90 17.01 3.64
CA ALA A 69 4.06 16.57 4.75
C ALA A 69 2.59 16.70 4.29
N PRO A 70 1.74 15.68 4.44
CA PRO A 70 0.44 15.67 3.80
C PRO A 70 -0.41 16.80 4.39
N ARG A 71 -0.67 17.85 3.61
CA ARG A 71 -1.80 18.74 3.91
C ARG A 71 -3.06 17.90 3.73
N SER A 72 -3.57 17.45 4.87
CA SER A 72 -4.73 16.60 5.12
C SER A 72 -6.01 17.02 4.39
N GLU A 73 -6.15 18.30 4.02
CA GLU A 73 -7.40 18.89 3.53
C GLU A 73 -7.90 18.29 2.20
N ASN A 74 -7.03 18.09 1.20
CA ASN A 74 -7.47 17.57 -0.10
C ASN A 74 -7.84 16.08 -0.04
N PHE A 75 -7.15 15.32 0.80
CA PHE A 75 -7.40 13.88 0.95
C PHE A 75 -8.64 13.61 1.79
N GLU A 76 -8.87 14.38 2.87
CA GLU A 76 -10.11 14.29 3.64
C GLU A 76 -11.35 14.60 2.78
N VAL A 77 -11.26 15.57 1.88
CA VAL A 77 -12.37 15.88 0.96
C VAL A 77 -12.65 14.72 0.01
N LEU A 78 -11.60 14.03 -0.48
CA LEU A 78 -11.75 12.83 -1.29
C LEU A 78 -12.37 11.67 -0.49
N LEU A 79 -11.90 11.43 0.73
CA LEU A 79 -12.45 10.41 1.63
C LEU A 79 -13.92 10.67 1.94
N LYS A 80 -14.29 11.90 2.30
CA LYS A 80 -15.69 12.30 2.55
C LYS A 80 -16.59 12.08 1.33
N ARG A 81 -16.07 12.24 0.10
CA ARG A 81 -16.80 11.94 -1.13
C ARG A 81 -16.97 10.43 -1.36
N LEU A 82 -15.93 9.64 -1.12
CA LEU A 82 -15.97 8.18 -1.25
C LEU A 82 -16.92 7.54 -0.23
N GLU A 83 -16.90 8.00 1.03
CA GLU A 83 -17.84 7.58 2.06
C GLU A 83 -19.30 7.88 1.66
N LYS A 84 -19.56 9.05 1.07
CA LYS A 84 -20.88 9.41 0.53
C LYS A 84 -21.29 8.54 -0.66
N GLN A 85 -20.37 8.21 -1.57
CA GLN A 85 -20.65 7.38 -2.75
C GLN A 85 -20.88 5.90 -2.40
N THR A 86 -20.18 5.37 -1.37
CA THR A 86 -20.32 3.97 -0.94
C THR A 86 -21.73 3.69 -0.38
N ARG A 87 -22.41 4.71 0.17
CA ARG A 87 -23.82 4.63 0.58
C ARG A 87 -24.81 4.52 -0.59
N HIS A 88 -24.36 4.70 -1.85
CA HIS A 88 -25.21 4.67 -3.04
C HIS A 88 -24.91 3.51 -4.01
N GLN A 89 -23.88 2.68 -3.78
CA GLN A 89 -23.48 1.59 -4.68
C GLN A 89 -23.68 0.17 -4.11
N THR A 90 -24.69 -0.06 -3.29
CA THR A 90 -25.23 -1.41 -3.05
C THR A 90 -26.17 -1.83 -4.18
N SER A 91 -25.68 -1.95 -5.41
CA SER A 91 -26.39 -2.75 -6.42
C SER A 91 -25.47 -3.33 -7.51
N LYS A 92 -25.60 -4.65 -7.69
CA LYS A 92 -25.25 -5.50 -8.85
C LYS A 92 -23.76 -5.71 -9.20
N GLN A 93 -23.22 -6.84 -8.73
CA GLN A 93 -22.46 -7.79 -9.57
C GLN A 93 -22.59 -9.22 -9.00
N LYS A 94 -22.97 -10.18 -9.87
CA LYS A 94 -23.12 -11.62 -9.58
C LYS A 94 -21.75 -12.29 -9.71
N GLY A 95 -21.07 -12.44 -8.57
CA GLY A 95 -19.95 -13.36 -8.37
C GLY A 95 -20.14 -14.02 -7.00
N ASN A 96 -19.52 -15.18 -6.76
CA ASN A 96 -19.67 -15.94 -5.52
C ASN A 96 -19.48 -15.01 -4.30
N LYS A 97 -20.49 -14.95 -3.43
CA LYS A 97 -20.63 -13.88 -2.43
C LYS A 97 -19.66 -14.12 -1.27
N MET A 98 -18.48 -13.50 -1.31
CA MET A 98 -17.57 -13.48 -0.17
C MET A 98 -18.21 -12.72 1.00
N ASN A 99 -18.05 -13.25 2.23
CA ASN A 99 -18.65 -12.70 3.44
C ASN A 99 -17.93 -11.43 3.96
N GLY A 100 -16.74 -11.12 3.43
CA GLY A 100 -15.98 -9.91 3.74
C GLY A 100 -15.28 -9.32 2.52
N LYS A 101 -14.94 -8.02 2.59
CA LYS A 101 -14.10 -7.35 1.58
C LYS A 101 -12.74 -7.04 2.22
N VAL A 102 -11.69 -7.72 1.75
CA VAL A 102 -10.31 -7.60 2.22
C VAL A 102 -9.47 -6.92 1.13
N CYS A 103 -8.54 -6.05 1.52
CA CYS A 103 -7.60 -5.38 0.63
C CYS A 103 -6.17 -5.79 1.02
N ILE A 104 -5.40 -6.28 0.05
CA ILE A 104 -3.98 -6.64 0.22
C ILE A 104 -3.15 -5.56 -0.49
N LEU A 105 -2.14 -5.06 0.20
CA LEU A 105 -1.20 -4.06 -0.30
C LEU A 105 0.21 -4.63 -0.30
N GLY A 106 0.96 -4.35 -1.36
CA GLY A 106 2.42 -4.46 -1.34
C GLY A 106 3.06 -3.19 -0.75
N SER A 107 4.37 -3.19 -0.64
CA SER A 107 5.18 -2.08 -0.11
C SER A 107 5.11 -0.77 -0.92
N PHE A 108 4.57 -0.80 -2.14
CA PHE A 108 4.41 0.36 -3.02
C PHE A 108 2.96 0.86 -3.02
N ASN A 109 2.76 2.19 -3.01
CA ASN A 109 1.43 2.86 -2.96
C ASN A 109 0.63 2.61 -1.67
N VAL A 110 1.30 2.42 -0.53
CA VAL A 110 0.65 2.17 0.78
C VAL A 110 -0.16 3.39 1.26
N ASP A 111 0.20 4.59 0.81
CA ASP A 111 -0.36 5.86 1.25
C ASP A 111 -1.87 6.03 1.00
N ILE A 112 -2.29 6.00 -0.27
CA ILE A 112 -3.67 6.23 -0.69
C ILE A 112 -4.49 4.98 -0.35
N VAL A 113 -3.95 3.80 -0.62
CA VAL A 113 -4.76 2.58 -0.60
C VAL A 113 -5.06 2.14 0.83
N ALA A 114 -4.11 2.26 1.77
CA ALA A 114 -4.38 1.92 3.17
C ALA A 114 -5.44 2.85 3.77
N LYS A 115 -5.31 4.16 3.55
CA LYS A 115 -6.27 5.14 4.07
C LYS A 115 -7.66 5.02 3.45
N VAL A 116 -7.74 4.81 2.13
CA VAL A 116 -9.02 4.62 1.43
C VAL A 116 -9.68 3.32 1.86
N ALA A 117 -8.95 2.21 1.89
CA ALA A 117 -9.50 0.92 2.31
C ALA A 117 -9.99 0.98 3.77
N HIS A 118 -9.23 1.63 4.66
CA HIS A 118 -9.63 1.86 6.04
C HIS A 118 -10.90 2.70 6.14
N ALA A 119 -10.99 3.84 5.43
CA ALA A 119 -12.18 4.68 5.41
C ALA A 119 -13.43 3.95 4.86
N LEU A 120 -13.24 2.99 3.95
CA LEU A 120 -14.30 2.14 3.40
C LEU A 120 -14.66 0.94 4.30
N GLY A 121 -14.12 0.87 5.53
CA GLY A 121 -14.34 -0.21 6.48
C GLY A 121 -13.90 -1.57 5.93
N LYS A 122 -12.83 -1.60 5.13
CA LYS A 122 -12.22 -2.81 4.60
C LYS A 122 -11.09 -3.26 5.51
N LYS A 123 -10.88 -4.57 5.62
CA LYS A 123 -9.67 -5.07 6.28
C LYS A 123 -8.45 -4.77 5.41
N VAL A 124 -7.42 -4.17 5.98
CA VAL A 124 -6.18 -3.82 5.28
C VAL A 124 -5.05 -4.76 5.73
N ILE A 125 -4.50 -5.50 4.77
CA ILE A 125 -3.35 -6.39 4.96
C ILE A 125 -2.18 -5.81 4.17
N LEU A 126 -1.03 -5.60 4.81
CA LEU A 126 0.18 -5.13 4.16
C LEU A 126 1.26 -6.21 4.20
N ASN A 127 1.77 -6.56 3.02
CA ASN A 127 3.03 -7.29 2.88
C ASN A 127 4.17 -6.27 2.67
N PRO A 128 5.05 -6.03 3.67
CA PRO A 128 6.07 -4.98 3.60
C PRO A 128 7.32 -5.44 2.82
N ALA A 129 7.14 -6.16 1.71
CA ALA A 129 8.19 -6.74 0.89
C ALA A 129 8.29 -6.03 -0.49
N PRO A 130 9.49 -5.62 -0.95
CA PRO A 130 10.67 -5.38 -0.14
C PRO A 130 10.41 -4.24 0.87
N TYR A 131 11.15 -4.21 1.98
CA TYR A 131 10.99 -3.18 3.00
C TYR A 131 11.24 -1.77 2.45
N SER A 132 10.35 -0.84 2.81
CA SER A 132 10.49 0.59 2.58
C SER A 132 10.06 1.35 3.84
N SER A 133 10.86 2.31 4.28
CA SER A 133 10.52 3.17 5.43
C SER A 133 9.31 4.08 5.17
N GLU A 134 8.85 4.19 3.91
CA GLU A 134 7.65 4.94 3.53
C GLU A 134 6.37 4.37 4.14
N ILE A 135 6.36 3.11 4.59
CA ILE A 135 5.19 2.47 5.20
C ILE A 135 4.94 2.92 6.64
N LEU A 136 5.95 3.46 7.33
CA LEU A 136 5.90 3.79 8.76
C LEU A 136 4.75 4.73 9.15
N PRO A 137 4.44 5.81 8.41
CA PRO A 137 3.34 6.70 8.73
C PRO A 137 1.94 6.09 8.56
N TYR A 138 1.85 4.86 8.04
CA TYR A 138 0.58 4.22 7.68
C TYR A 138 0.26 2.97 8.50
N LEU A 139 1.12 2.60 9.47
CA LEU A 139 0.93 1.39 10.26
C LEU A 139 -0.40 1.38 11.04
N ASP A 140 -0.86 2.53 11.53
CA ASP A 140 -2.14 2.69 12.24
C ASP A 140 -3.38 2.32 11.40
N TYR A 141 -3.27 2.34 10.07
CA TYR A 141 -4.36 1.99 9.17
C TYR A 141 -4.42 0.49 8.85
N LEU A 142 -3.44 -0.28 9.31
CA LEU A 142 -3.30 -1.70 8.97
C LEU A 142 -4.04 -2.57 9.98
N ASP A 143 -4.89 -3.48 9.48
CA ASP A 143 -5.48 -4.53 10.32
C ASP A 143 -4.51 -5.68 10.55
N VAL A 144 -3.65 -5.96 9.56
CA VAL A 144 -2.58 -6.98 9.62
C VAL A 144 -1.37 -6.52 8.81
N ILE A 145 -0.18 -6.76 9.33
CA ILE A 145 1.08 -6.67 8.56
C ILE A 145 1.79 -8.02 8.58
N THR A 146 2.36 -8.43 7.45
CA THR A 146 2.90 -9.80 7.25
C THR A 146 4.39 -9.83 6.84
N PRO A 147 5.33 -9.23 7.61
CA PRO A 147 6.74 -9.25 7.23
C PRO A 147 7.34 -10.67 7.28
N ASN A 148 8.43 -10.90 6.55
CA ASN A 148 9.38 -11.97 6.89
C ASN A 148 10.34 -11.53 8.00
N GLU A 149 11.25 -12.41 8.44
CA GLU A 149 12.23 -12.11 9.48
C GLU A 149 13.12 -10.89 9.16
N THR A 150 13.57 -10.78 7.92
CA THR A 150 14.42 -9.66 7.46
C THR A 150 13.66 -8.34 7.52
N GLU A 151 12.44 -8.30 6.98
CA GLU A 151 11.58 -7.11 6.97
C GLU A 151 11.14 -6.74 8.39
N ALA A 152 10.82 -7.72 9.23
CA ALA A 152 10.46 -7.49 10.63
C ALA A 152 11.64 -6.92 11.41
N SER A 153 12.86 -7.38 11.12
CA SER A 153 14.08 -6.84 11.73
C SER A 153 14.33 -5.41 11.29
N LEU A 154 14.16 -5.10 9.99
CA LEU A 154 14.28 -3.74 9.46
C LEU A 154 13.20 -2.78 10.00
N LEU A 155 11.96 -3.26 10.11
CA LEU A 155 10.82 -2.48 10.58
C LEU A 155 10.90 -2.20 12.09
N SER A 156 11.25 -3.20 12.87
CA SER A 156 11.34 -3.10 14.33
C SER A 156 12.69 -2.57 14.80
N GLY A 157 13.76 -2.69 14.01
CA GLY A 157 15.13 -2.46 14.48
C GLY A 157 15.58 -3.45 15.57
N ILE A 158 14.97 -4.63 15.63
CA ILE A 158 15.36 -5.75 16.51
C ILE A 158 15.97 -6.83 15.62
N ASP A 159 17.13 -7.35 16.00
CA ASP A 159 17.76 -8.46 15.28
C ASP A 159 17.06 -9.78 15.67
N ILE A 160 16.40 -10.42 14.70
CA ILE A 160 15.64 -11.66 14.93
C ILE A 160 16.55 -12.87 14.76
N GLN A 161 16.74 -13.62 15.85
CA GLN A 161 17.58 -14.83 15.89
C GLN A 161 16.77 -16.07 16.32
N ASP A 162 15.74 -15.86 17.11
CA ASP A 162 14.95 -16.90 17.77
C ASP A 162 13.48 -16.48 17.97
N PHE A 163 12.68 -17.36 18.56
CA PHE A 163 11.26 -17.08 18.79
C PHE A 163 11.00 -15.90 19.73
N ASP A 164 11.88 -15.64 20.69
CA ASP A 164 11.65 -14.58 21.67
C ASP A 164 11.97 -13.21 21.07
N SER A 165 13.08 -13.09 20.34
CA SER A 165 13.37 -11.91 19.51
C SER A 165 12.29 -11.66 18.43
N THR A 166 11.71 -12.71 17.83
CA THR A 166 10.55 -12.58 16.93
C THR A 166 9.32 -11.99 17.65
N LYS A 167 9.02 -12.45 18.88
CA LYS A 167 7.91 -11.89 19.67
C LYS A 167 8.15 -10.42 20.01
N GLU A 168 9.38 -10.07 20.38
CA GLU A 168 9.77 -8.69 20.68
C GLU A 168 9.61 -7.79 19.45
N ALA A 169 10.07 -8.24 18.28
CA ALA A 169 9.86 -7.55 17.01
C ALA A 169 8.37 -7.33 16.71
N ALA A 170 7.55 -8.38 16.84
CA ALA A 170 6.11 -8.29 16.62
C ALA A 170 5.42 -7.28 17.56
N LEU A 171 5.80 -7.27 18.86
CA LEU A 171 5.28 -6.29 19.82
C LEU A 171 5.68 -4.87 19.47
N LYS A 172 6.93 -4.66 19.06
CA LYS A 172 7.41 -3.34 18.68
C LYS A 172 6.65 -2.81 17.46
N ILE A 173 6.47 -3.65 16.44
CA ILE A 173 5.69 -3.32 15.24
C ILE A 173 4.24 -3.00 15.59
N ALA A 174 3.62 -3.77 16.48
CA ALA A 174 2.25 -3.49 16.93
C ALA A 174 2.15 -2.16 17.69
N ARG A 175 3.13 -1.86 18.55
CA ARG A 175 3.23 -0.56 19.26
C ARG A 175 3.45 0.62 18.32
N MET A 176 3.97 0.38 17.10
CA MET A 176 4.10 1.40 16.06
C MET A 176 2.81 1.65 15.28
N GLY A 177 1.74 0.87 15.52
CA GLY A 177 0.40 1.16 15.01
C GLY A 177 -0.35 -0.03 14.41
N ALA A 178 0.36 -1.06 13.94
CA ALA A 178 -0.27 -2.21 13.31
C ALA A 178 -1.14 -2.97 14.32
N LYS A 179 -2.42 -3.22 14.00
CA LYS A 179 -3.32 -3.91 14.95
C LYS A 179 -2.88 -5.33 15.23
N ARG A 180 -2.32 -6.01 14.22
CA ARG A 180 -1.89 -7.42 14.28
C ARG A 180 -0.69 -7.64 13.38
N VAL A 181 0.16 -8.58 13.76
CA VAL A 181 1.43 -8.86 13.09
C VAL A 181 1.57 -10.35 12.84
N ILE A 182 1.92 -10.75 11.62
CA ILE A 182 2.28 -12.12 11.27
C ILE A 182 3.72 -12.12 10.75
N ILE A 183 4.68 -12.64 11.51
CA ILE A 183 6.07 -12.75 11.04
C ILE A 183 6.27 -14.14 10.44
N THR A 184 6.57 -14.20 9.14
CA THR A 184 6.90 -15.46 8.46
C THR A 184 8.38 -15.82 8.65
N MET A 185 8.66 -17.08 8.98
CA MET A 185 9.98 -17.59 9.39
C MET A 185 10.39 -18.83 8.57
N GLY A 186 9.99 -18.86 7.29
CA GLY A 186 10.28 -19.97 6.37
C GLY A 186 9.81 -21.33 6.91
N SER A 187 10.74 -22.28 7.02
CA SER A 187 10.48 -23.63 7.53
C SER A 187 10.06 -23.67 9.01
N ARG A 188 10.32 -22.60 9.78
CA ARG A 188 9.83 -22.46 11.16
C ARG A 188 8.37 -22.03 11.23
N GLY A 189 7.70 -21.79 10.10
CA GLY A 189 6.30 -21.40 10.06
C GLY A 189 6.11 -19.89 10.22
N ALA A 190 5.10 -19.47 10.98
CA ALA A 190 4.80 -18.07 11.22
C ALA A 190 4.44 -17.80 12.68
N LEU A 191 4.77 -16.61 13.18
CA LEU A 191 4.34 -16.12 14.48
C LEU A 191 3.23 -15.10 14.28
N LEU A 192 2.04 -15.38 14.79
CA LEU A 192 0.91 -14.45 14.82
C LEU A 192 0.85 -13.75 16.19
N TYR A 193 0.81 -12.43 16.19
CA TYR A 193 0.38 -11.60 17.31
C TYR A 193 -0.98 -10.97 16.97
N ASP A 194 -2.02 -11.35 17.72
CA ASP A 194 -3.41 -10.95 17.44
C ASP A 194 -3.84 -9.62 18.11
N GLY A 195 -2.90 -8.96 18.80
CA GLY A 195 -3.12 -7.78 19.63
C GLY A 195 -3.21 -8.09 21.13
N HIS A 196 -3.31 -9.37 21.50
CA HIS A 196 -3.40 -9.80 22.90
C HIS A 196 -2.42 -10.91 23.22
N GLN A 197 -2.32 -11.91 22.35
CA GLN A 197 -1.54 -13.12 22.56
C GLN A 197 -0.76 -13.49 21.31
N PHE A 198 0.22 -14.38 21.52
CA PHE A 198 1.01 -14.96 20.46
C PHE A 198 0.55 -16.36 20.14
N GLN A 199 0.56 -16.70 18.86
CA GLN A 199 0.28 -18.03 18.37
C GLN A 199 1.32 -18.41 17.33
N HIS A 200 1.99 -19.54 17.56
CA HIS A 200 2.87 -20.12 16.56
C HIS A 200 2.04 -20.95 15.58
N ILE A 201 2.23 -20.71 14.30
CA ILE A 201 1.63 -21.45 13.20
C ILE A 201 2.76 -22.27 12.56
N PRO A 202 2.91 -23.57 12.89
CA PRO A 202 3.98 -24.38 12.33
C PRO A 202 3.83 -24.52 10.82
N ALA A 203 4.95 -24.54 10.11
CA ALA A 203 4.98 -24.80 8.67
C ALA A 203 4.50 -26.21 8.36
N PHE A 204 3.89 -26.38 7.19
CA PHE A 204 3.66 -27.70 6.63
C PHE A 204 4.94 -28.19 5.94
N PRO A 205 5.30 -29.47 6.07
CA PRO A 205 6.41 -30.05 5.32
C PRO A 205 6.22 -29.83 3.82
N ALA A 206 7.29 -29.40 3.15
CA ALA A 206 7.30 -29.16 1.72
C ALA A 206 8.64 -29.57 1.11
N LEU A 207 8.60 -30.10 -0.11
CA LEU A 207 9.79 -30.25 -0.94
C LEU A 207 10.03 -28.95 -1.70
N GLY A 208 10.92 -28.10 -1.19
CA GLY A 208 11.19 -26.80 -1.79
C GLY A 208 11.83 -26.93 -3.18
N VAL A 209 11.07 -26.64 -4.23
CA VAL A 209 11.51 -26.56 -5.62
C VAL A 209 11.87 -25.12 -5.97
N ASP A 210 10.96 -24.18 -5.71
CA ASP A 210 11.15 -22.76 -5.94
C ASP A 210 10.41 -21.96 -4.86
N THR A 211 11.08 -21.01 -4.22
CA THR A 211 10.48 -20.20 -3.14
C THR A 211 9.95 -18.86 -3.63
N THR A 212 10.09 -18.58 -4.93
CA THR A 212 9.63 -17.36 -5.56
C THR A 212 8.11 -17.21 -5.43
N GLY A 213 7.65 -16.10 -4.87
CA GLY A 213 6.22 -15.83 -4.69
C GLY A 213 5.59 -16.56 -3.48
N ALA A 214 6.35 -17.24 -2.64
CA ALA A 214 5.82 -17.90 -1.43
C ALA A 214 5.11 -16.91 -0.48
N GLY A 215 5.67 -15.70 -0.33
CA GLY A 215 5.06 -14.63 0.45
C GLY A 215 3.77 -14.08 -0.17
N ASP A 216 3.70 -14.01 -1.50
CA ASP A 216 2.50 -13.59 -2.22
C ASP A 216 1.41 -14.66 -2.16
N ALA A 217 1.80 -15.93 -2.29
CA ALA A 217 0.94 -17.10 -2.09
C ALA A 217 0.32 -17.08 -0.67
N PHE A 218 1.16 -16.83 0.34
CA PHE A 218 0.74 -16.72 1.73
C PHE A 218 -0.30 -15.61 1.90
N ASN A 219 0.01 -14.39 1.45
CA ASN A 219 -0.89 -13.25 1.59
C ASN A 219 -2.21 -13.41 0.82
N GLY A 220 -2.15 -13.95 -0.39
CA GLY A 220 -3.33 -14.21 -1.22
C GLY A 220 -4.27 -15.22 -0.58
N ALA A 221 -3.72 -16.34 -0.11
CA ALA A 221 -4.48 -17.34 0.64
C ALA A 221 -5.08 -16.74 1.92
N PHE A 222 -4.30 -15.92 2.65
CA PHE A 222 -4.71 -15.36 3.94
C PHE A 222 -5.92 -14.46 3.80
N ALA A 223 -5.84 -13.57 2.82
CA ALA A 223 -6.92 -12.66 2.50
C ALA A 223 -8.16 -13.40 2.03
N ALA A 224 -8.01 -14.45 1.21
CA ALA A 224 -9.13 -15.27 0.74
C ALA A 224 -9.83 -16.00 1.90
N ALA A 225 -9.05 -16.61 2.80
CA ALA A 225 -9.55 -17.26 4.00
C ALA A 225 -10.30 -16.29 4.92
N LEU A 226 -9.72 -15.11 5.18
CA LEU A 226 -10.37 -14.05 5.96
C LEU A 226 -11.65 -13.51 5.29
N ALA A 227 -11.65 -13.36 3.96
CA ALA A 227 -12.82 -12.93 3.20
C ALA A 227 -13.96 -13.97 3.24
N ASN A 228 -13.62 -15.25 3.41
CA ASN A 228 -14.56 -16.34 3.64
C ASN A 228 -15.03 -16.47 5.11
N GLY A 229 -14.59 -15.56 5.99
CA GLY A 229 -15.05 -15.49 7.38
C GLY A 229 -14.31 -16.43 8.33
N GLN A 230 -13.18 -17.01 7.91
CA GLN A 230 -12.34 -17.79 8.81
C GLN A 230 -11.71 -16.91 9.90
N SER A 231 -11.43 -17.51 11.06
CA SER A 231 -10.63 -16.86 12.10
C SER A 231 -9.19 -16.63 11.62
N MET A 232 -8.47 -15.76 12.29
CA MET A 232 -7.10 -15.41 11.91
C MET A 232 -6.14 -16.59 11.93
N VAL A 233 -6.30 -17.46 12.93
CA VAL A 233 -5.50 -18.68 13.12
C VAL A 233 -5.82 -19.69 12.02
N GLN A 234 -7.10 -19.87 11.71
CA GLN A 234 -7.54 -20.74 10.61
C GLN A 234 -7.02 -20.25 9.26
N ALA A 235 -7.10 -18.93 9.02
CA ALA A 235 -6.56 -18.31 7.82
C ALA A 235 -5.04 -18.54 7.73
N ALA A 236 -4.27 -18.13 8.74
CA ALA A 236 -2.81 -18.33 8.75
C ALA A 236 -2.39 -19.80 8.61
N THR A 237 -3.18 -20.73 9.17
CA THR A 237 -2.95 -22.17 9.02
C THR A 237 -3.25 -22.65 7.60
N TYR A 238 -4.35 -22.20 7.00
CA TYR A 238 -4.70 -22.47 5.61
C TYR A 238 -3.58 -21.96 4.67
N ASP A 239 -3.04 -20.79 4.95
CA ASP A 239 -1.99 -20.18 4.12
C ASP A 239 -0.67 -20.88 4.27
N SER A 240 -0.36 -21.36 5.48
CA SER A 240 0.82 -22.18 5.71
C SER A 240 0.77 -23.46 4.86
N ALA A 241 -0.39 -24.10 4.77
CA ALA A 241 -0.59 -25.24 3.88
C ALA A 241 -0.51 -24.83 2.40
N PHE A 242 -1.12 -23.71 2.02
CA PHE A 242 -1.09 -23.18 0.66
C PHE A 242 0.33 -22.84 0.20
N ALA A 243 1.09 -22.10 1.01
CA ALA A 243 2.47 -21.72 0.73
C ALA A 243 3.38 -22.96 0.64
N SER A 244 3.17 -23.98 1.49
CA SER A 244 3.91 -25.24 1.41
C SER A 244 3.72 -25.96 0.07
N LEU A 245 2.52 -25.92 -0.49
CA LEU A 245 2.23 -26.47 -1.82
C LEU A 245 2.73 -25.57 -2.96
N ALA A 246 2.77 -24.25 -2.74
CA ALA A 246 3.26 -23.30 -3.73
C ALA A 246 4.77 -23.45 -3.93
N VAL A 247 5.54 -23.64 -2.85
CA VAL A 247 6.99 -23.81 -2.94
C VAL A 247 7.43 -25.15 -3.54
N GLU A 248 6.50 -26.11 -3.67
CA GLU A 248 6.70 -27.39 -4.37
C GLU A 248 6.59 -27.25 -5.91
N ARG A 249 6.34 -26.03 -6.42
CA ARG A 249 6.09 -25.76 -7.84
C ARG A 249 7.02 -24.67 -8.35
N GLU A 250 7.35 -24.72 -9.64
CA GLU A 250 8.14 -23.68 -10.29
C GLU A 250 7.30 -22.45 -10.63
N GLY A 251 7.85 -21.27 -10.34
CA GLY A 251 7.32 -19.97 -10.72
C GLY A 251 6.17 -19.44 -9.87
N ALA A 252 6.12 -18.12 -9.72
CA ALA A 252 5.16 -17.41 -8.85
C ALA A 252 3.69 -17.44 -9.31
N SER A 253 3.37 -17.98 -10.49
CA SER A 253 2.00 -18.01 -11.02
C SER A 253 1.34 -19.39 -10.96
N ASN A 254 2.11 -20.44 -10.66
CA ASN A 254 1.62 -21.82 -10.62
C ASN A 254 1.07 -22.15 -9.22
N MET A 255 -0.08 -21.57 -8.90
CA MET A 255 -0.64 -21.63 -7.55
C MET A 255 -1.47 -22.91 -7.29
N PRO A 256 -1.45 -23.47 -6.07
CA PRO A 256 -2.24 -24.65 -5.70
C PRO A 256 -3.75 -24.44 -5.78
N GLU A 257 -4.49 -25.51 -6.04
CA GLU A 257 -5.96 -25.50 -5.95
C GLU A 257 -6.44 -25.73 -4.52
N HIS A 258 -7.64 -25.20 -4.21
CA HIS A 258 -8.25 -25.31 -2.88
C HIS A 258 -8.30 -26.75 -2.35
N GLN A 259 -8.65 -27.73 -3.21
CA GLN A 259 -8.75 -29.14 -2.80
C GLN A 259 -7.41 -29.70 -2.31
N GLN A 260 -6.30 -29.27 -2.90
CA GLN A 260 -4.95 -29.71 -2.50
C GLN A 260 -4.59 -29.16 -1.12
N VAL A 261 -5.02 -27.93 -0.83
CA VAL A 261 -4.81 -27.29 0.48
C VAL A 261 -5.60 -28.02 1.56
N ILE A 262 -6.86 -28.37 1.29
CA ILE A 262 -7.69 -29.16 2.22
C ILE A 262 -7.06 -30.53 2.49
N ALA A 263 -6.53 -31.19 1.45
CA ALA A 263 -5.81 -32.46 1.61
C ALA A 263 -4.56 -32.28 2.50
N ARG A 264 -3.75 -31.23 2.26
CA ARG A 264 -2.56 -30.92 3.07
C ARG A 264 -2.90 -30.60 4.53
N LEU A 265 -3.98 -29.86 4.77
CA LEU A 265 -4.48 -29.56 6.12
C LEU A 265 -4.89 -30.82 6.90
N SER A 266 -5.38 -31.86 6.19
CA SER A 266 -5.82 -33.12 6.78
C SER A 266 -4.67 -34.08 7.12
N GLN A 267 -3.45 -33.76 6.68
CA GLN A 267 -2.24 -34.55 6.95
C GLN A 267 -1.52 -34.11 8.24
N ARG A 268 -2.13 -33.20 8.99
CA ARG A 268 -1.59 -32.65 10.24
C ARG A 268 -2.02 -33.45 11.45
#